data_AF-A0A938ZT64-F1
#
_entry.id   AF-A0A938ZT64-F1
#
_cell.length_a   1.000
_cell.length_b   1.000
_cell.length_c   1.000
_cell.angle_alpha   90.00
_cell.angle_beta   90.00
_cell.angle_gamma   90.00
#
_symmetry.space_group_name_H-M   'P 1'
#
loop_
_entity.id
_entity.type
_entity.pdbx_description
1 polymer ?
#
loop_
_entity_poly.entity_id
_entity_poly.type
_entity_poly.pdbx_seq_one_letter_code
_entity_poly.pdbx_strand_id
1 'polypeptide(L)'
;MMKLYEYDFAFSFAGEDREYVEAVAKTLKSFNIKVFYDVFEQVNLWGKDLYIHLDEVYRNKARFCVIFISENYRRKNWTNHERESAQARAFQKNEEYILPARFDSTEIPGVRSTVGYINLLELTPQQFAQILIEKLKIAHSDALDVPKSIPKASRAKGAVKVSDVNKPKPHQMTIVQQGGALDSSKDSRPKTKTVNLTLEGISQLFNDKPVVYKILTEGGKNNYTGVAKKGKVYTTIQKHLQSGKNYVPGCKVQIERMSSIQEAQQKAKRIIKRSRPKYNKPIK
;
A
#
# COMPACT_ATOMS: atom_id res chain seq x y z
N MET A 1 -20.72 25.50 -4.98
CA MET A 1 -21.57 24.33 -5.31
C MET A 1 -20.70 23.08 -5.22
N MET A 2 -21.07 22.07 -4.43
CA MET A 2 -20.27 20.83 -4.36
C MET A 2 -20.28 20.17 -5.74
N LYS A 3 -19.09 19.92 -6.30
CA LYS A 3 -18.96 19.18 -7.56
C LYS A 3 -19.35 17.72 -7.29
N LEU A 4 -20.47 17.27 -7.84
CA LEU A 4 -20.86 15.86 -7.80
C LEU A 4 -19.96 15.10 -8.78
N TYR A 5 -19.32 14.06 -8.26
CA TYR A 5 -18.60 13.08 -9.08
C TYR A 5 -19.44 11.81 -9.17
N GLU A 6 -19.42 11.19 -10.34
CA GLU A 6 -20.07 9.88 -10.57
C GLU A 6 -19.29 8.78 -9.85
N TYR A 7 -17.96 8.93 -9.75
CA TYR A 7 -17.05 8.01 -9.10
C TYR A 7 -16.17 8.73 -8.06
N ASP A 8 -15.89 8.06 -6.95
CA ASP A 8 -14.90 8.51 -5.97
C ASP A 8 -13.48 8.29 -6.50
N PHE A 9 -13.26 7.14 -7.15
CA PHE A 9 -11.99 6.77 -7.74
C PHE A 9 -12.17 6.25 -9.17
N ALA A 10 -11.29 6.66 -10.09
CA ALA A 10 -11.07 5.97 -11.34
C ALA A 10 -9.72 5.25 -11.29
N PHE A 11 -9.70 3.97 -11.70
CA PHE A 11 -8.48 3.17 -11.71
C PHE A 11 -7.88 3.13 -13.11
N SER A 12 -6.60 3.46 -13.23
CA SER A 12 -5.81 3.31 -14.45
C SER A 12 -4.67 2.34 -14.21
N PHE A 13 -4.64 1.22 -14.93
CA PHE A 13 -3.72 0.11 -14.67
C PHE A 13 -3.48 -0.72 -15.94
N ALA A 14 -2.43 -1.53 -15.95
CA ALA A 14 -2.19 -2.52 -17.00
C ALA A 14 -2.98 -3.79 -16.72
N GLY A 15 -3.45 -4.49 -17.76
CA GLY A 15 -4.19 -5.74 -17.59
C GLY A 15 -3.44 -6.82 -16.80
N GLU A 16 -2.11 -6.79 -16.77
CA GLU A 16 -1.26 -7.66 -15.97
C GLU A 16 -1.41 -7.46 -14.45
N ASP A 17 -1.75 -6.24 -14.02
CA ASP A 17 -1.90 -5.89 -12.61
C ASP A 17 -3.33 -6.13 -12.10
N ARG A 18 -4.19 -6.71 -12.94
CA ARG A 18 -5.63 -6.87 -12.72
C ARG A 18 -5.98 -7.60 -11.43
N GLU A 19 -5.27 -8.68 -11.08
CA GLU A 19 -5.57 -9.45 -9.86
C GLU A 19 -5.52 -8.57 -8.60
N TYR A 20 -4.51 -7.70 -8.50
CA TYR A 20 -4.37 -6.77 -7.39
C TYR A 20 -5.44 -5.69 -7.44
N VAL A 21 -5.59 -5.04 -8.60
CA VAL A 21 -6.50 -3.89 -8.80
C VAL A 21 -7.96 -4.30 -8.57
N GLU A 22 -8.35 -5.48 -9.04
CA GLU A 22 -9.70 -6.01 -8.84
C GLU A 22 -9.99 -6.27 -7.35
N ALA A 23 -9.01 -6.79 -6.61
CA ALA A 23 -9.16 -7.00 -5.18
C ALA A 23 -9.35 -5.66 -4.44
N VAL A 24 -8.60 -4.62 -4.81
CA VAL A 24 -8.79 -3.26 -4.27
C VAL A 24 -10.21 -2.75 -4.60
N ALA A 25 -10.61 -2.85 -5.86
CA ALA A 25 -11.90 -2.35 -6.34
C ALA A 25 -13.08 -3.05 -5.65
N LYS A 26 -13.00 -4.37 -5.47
CA LYS A 26 -14.01 -5.16 -4.73
C LYS A 26 -14.08 -4.76 -3.27
N THR A 27 -12.93 -4.54 -2.61
CA THR A 27 -12.90 -4.05 -1.23
C THR A 27 -13.57 -2.68 -1.12
N LEU A 28 -13.19 -1.70 -1.96
CA LEU A 28 -13.82 -0.37 -1.94
C LEU A 28 -15.34 -0.44 -2.19
N LYS A 29 -15.78 -1.29 -3.14
CA LYS A 29 -17.20 -1.49 -3.43
C LYS A 29 -17.97 -2.04 -2.21
N SER A 30 -17.38 -2.92 -1.40
CA SER A 30 -18.02 -3.40 -0.16
C SER A 30 -18.20 -2.31 0.91
N PHE A 31 -17.48 -1.19 0.79
CA PHE A 31 -17.67 0.02 1.62
C PHE A 31 -18.58 1.06 0.93
N ASN A 32 -19.28 0.67 -0.13
CA ASN A 32 -20.19 1.53 -0.89
C ASN A 32 -19.49 2.74 -1.56
N ILE A 33 -18.19 2.61 -1.82
CA ILE A 33 -17.38 3.60 -2.56
C ILE A 33 -17.50 3.32 -4.06
N LYS A 34 -17.74 4.37 -4.84
CA LYS A 34 -17.94 4.28 -6.28
C LYS A 34 -16.60 4.28 -7.01
N VAL A 35 -16.29 3.16 -7.67
CA VAL A 35 -15.03 2.98 -8.39
C VAL A 35 -15.31 2.71 -9.85
N PHE A 36 -14.73 3.53 -10.73
CA PHE A 36 -14.66 3.22 -12.16
C PHE A 36 -13.56 2.18 -12.38
N TYR A 37 -13.98 0.97 -12.77
CA TYR A 37 -13.15 -0.18 -13.07
C TYR A 37 -13.71 -0.89 -14.31
N ASP A 38 -12.85 -1.14 -15.29
CA ASP A 38 -13.22 -1.61 -16.64
C ASP A 38 -14.12 -2.86 -16.63
N VAL A 39 -13.89 -3.83 -15.72
CA VAL A 39 -14.72 -5.04 -15.59
C VAL A 39 -16.12 -4.72 -15.07
N PHE A 40 -16.25 -3.77 -14.15
CA PHE A 40 -17.56 -3.40 -13.61
C PHE A 40 -18.42 -2.65 -14.64
N GLU A 41 -17.78 -2.06 -15.65
CA GLU A 41 -18.41 -1.22 -16.67
C GLU A 41 -18.47 -1.91 -18.04
N GLN A 42 -18.20 -3.22 -18.15
CA GLN A 42 -18.13 -3.93 -19.45
C GLN A 42 -19.37 -3.72 -20.33
N VAL A 43 -20.56 -3.73 -19.74
CA VAL A 43 -21.82 -3.49 -20.46
C VAL A 43 -21.92 -2.05 -20.95
N ASN A 44 -21.47 -1.08 -20.15
CA ASN A 44 -21.50 0.34 -20.46
C ASN A 44 -20.42 0.76 -21.46
N LEU A 45 -19.31 0.03 -21.52
CA LEU A 45 -18.18 0.28 -22.42
C LEU A 45 -18.36 -0.40 -23.78
N TRP A 46 -19.26 -1.38 -23.90
CA TRP A 46 -19.49 -2.11 -25.13
C TRP A 46 -20.02 -1.18 -26.24
N GLY A 47 -19.24 -1.02 -27.31
CA GLY A 47 -19.60 -0.23 -28.49
C GLY A 47 -19.25 1.27 -28.39
N LYS A 48 -18.70 1.73 -27.26
CA LYS A 48 -18.22 3.11 -27.12
C LYS A 48 -16.79 3.26 -27.59
N ASP A 49 -16.46 4.46 -28.06
CA ASP A 49 -15.06 4.87 -28.16
C ASP A 49 -14.47 4.95 -26.74
N LEU A 50 -13.70 3.92 -26.38
CA LEU A 50 -13.06 3.79 -25.07
C LEU A 50 -12.18 4.99 -24.77
N TYR A 51 -11.54 5.61 -25.76
CA TYR A 51 -10.63 6.72 -25.53
C TYR A 51 -11.39 7.97 -25.09
N ILE A 52 -12.46 8.33 -25.79
CA ILE A 52 -13.30 9.49 -25.46
C ILE A 52 -13.97 9.29 -24.11
N HIS A 53 -14.48 8.08 -23.85
CA HIS A 53 -15.17 7.79 -22.60
C HIS A 53 -14.23 7.76 -21.39
N LEU A 54 -13.04 7.16 -21.53
CA LEU A 54 -12.02 7.17 -20.47
C LEU A 54 -11.55 8.59 -20.18
N ASP A 55 -11.30 9.40 -21.22
CA ASP A 55 -10.91 10.80 -21.05
C ASP A 55 -11.96 11.61 -20.30
N GLU A 56 -13.24 11.42 -20.60
CA GLU A 56 -14.33 12.07 -19.90
C GLU A 56 -14.40 11.64 -18.42
N VAL A 57 -14.20 10.35 -18.15
CA VAL A 57 -14.19 9.82 -16.77
C VAL A 57 -13.02 10.40 -15.97
N TYR A 58 -11.81 10.38 -16.53
CA TYR A 58 -10.60 10.89 -15.88
C TYR A 58 -10.56 12.43 -15.79
N ARG A 59 -11.28 13.18 -16.63
CA ARG A 59 -11.31 14.65 -16.50
C ARG A 59 -12.42 15.13 -15.58
N ASN A 60 -13.60 14.52 -15.67
CA ASN A 60 -14.82 15.16 -15.18
C ASN A 60 -15.65 14.30 -14.23
N LYS A 61 -15.60 12.97 -14.34
CA LYS A 61 -16.57 12.10 -13.63
C LYS A 61 -16.02 11.46 -12.35
N ALA A 62 -14.71 11.35 -12.20
CA ALA A 62 -14.08 10.83 -10.98
C ALA A 62 -13.51 11.93 -10.08
N ARG A 63 -13.59 11.75 -8.76
CA ARG A 63 -12.98 12.67 -7.77
C ARG A 63 -11.46 12.53 -7.74
N PHE A 64 -10.95 11.30 -7.80
CA PHE A 64 -9.53 10.99 -7.88
C PHE A 64 -9.25 9.98 -8.99
N CYS A 65 -8.06 10.06 -9.60
CA CYS A 65 -7.53 9.03 -10.49
C CYS A 65 -6.36 8.31 -9.81
N VAL A 66 -6.53 7.03 -9.52
CA VAL A 66 -5.44 6.18 -9.04
C VAL A 66 -4.72 5.58 -10.24
N ILE A 67 -3.45 5.93 -10.39
CA ILE A 67 -2.60 5.38 -11.44
C ILE A 67 -1.73 4.29 -10.82
N PHE A 68 -2.00 3.04 -11.22
CA PHE A 68 -1.21 1.88 -10.87
C PHE A 68 -0.01 1.79 -11.81
N ILE A 69 1.13 2.29 -11.34
CA ILE A 69 2.36 2.38 -12.10
C ILE A 69 3.09 1.04 -12.03
N SER A 70 3.33 0.47 -13.20
CA SER A 70 4.19 -0.67 -13.43
C SER A 70 4.91 -0.52 -14.77
N GLU A 71 5.95 -1.31 -14.99
CA GLU A 71 6.61 -1.42 -16.29
C GLU A 71 5.61 -1.81 -17.40
N ASN A 72 4.65 -2.67 -17.10
CA ASN A 72 3.59 -3.06 -18.03
C ASN A 72 2.68 -1.88 -18.37
N TYR A 73 2.34 -1.05 -17.38
CA TYR A 73 1.54 0.15 -17.58
C TYR A 73 2.25 1.16 -18.48
N ARG A 74 3.54 1.42 -18.24
CA ARG A 74 4.34 2.27 -19.14
C ARG A 74 4.33 1.70 -20.56
N ARG A 75 4.68 0.43 -20.73
CA ARG A 75 4.79 -0.17 -22.05
C ARG A 75 3.47 -0.19 -22.83
N LYS A 76 2.32 -0.45 -22.20
CA LYS A 76 1.04 -0.58 -22.94
C LYS A 76 0.31 0.73 -23.12
N ASN A 77 0.31 1.59 -22.10
CA ASN A 77 -0.49 2.80 -22.11
C ASN A 77 0.29 3.96 -22.77
N TRP A 78 1.64 3.92 -22.82
CA TRP A 78 2.52 5.00 -23.29
C TRP A 78 3.25 4.73 -24.62
N THR A 79 2.75 3.87 -25.50
CA THR A 79 3.43 3.44 -26.74
C THR A 79 3.50 4.48 -27.87
N ASN A 80 2.79 5.61 -27.79
CA ASN A 80 2.78 6.62 -28.85
C ASN A 80 3.25 7.98 -28.29
N HIS A 81 4.38 8.49 -28.78
CA HIS A 81 5.05 9.70 -28.28
C HIS A 81 4.17 10.98 -28.31
N GLU A 82 3.29 11.12 -29.29
CA GLU A 82 2.35 12.25 -29.34
C GLU A 82 1.29 12.14 -28.23
N ARG A 83 0.81 10.91 -27.99
CA ARG A 83 -0.20 10.59 -26.98
C ARG A 83 0.37 10.68 -25.57
N GLU A 84 1.60 10.24 -25.39
CA GLU A 84 2.42 10.40 -24.18
C GLU A 84 2.55 11.88 -23.80
N SER A 85 2.89 12.76 -24.76
CA SER A 85 3.03 14.19 -24.51
C SER A 85 1.72 14.86 -24.09
N ALA A 86 0.59 14.47 -24.69
CA ALA A 86 -0.73 14.99 -24.34
C ALA A 86 -1.19 14.51 -22.94
N GLN A 87 -1.02 13.22 -22.63
CA GLN A 87 -1.34 12.66 -21.31
C GLN A 87 -0.45 13.22 -20.20
N ALA A 88 0.85 13.38 -20.47
CA ALA A 88 1.78 13.97 -19.53
C ALA A 88 1.39 15.42 -19.15
N ARG A 89 0.95 16.22 -20.12
CA ARG A 89 0.46 17.59 -19.89
C ARG A 89 -0.85 17.61 -19.09
N ALA A 90 -1.75 16.65 -19.33
CA ALA A 90 -2.97 16.51 -18.54
C ALA A 90 -2.66 16.18 -17.07
N PHE A 91 -1.67 15.31 -16.83
CA PHE A 91 -1.28 14.93 -15.49
C PHE A 91 -0.59 16.05 -14.68
N GLN A 92 0.12 16.96 -15.36
CA GLN A 92 0.76 18.10 -14.71
C GLN A 92 -0.22 19.21 -14.26
N LYS A 93 -1.44 19.25 -14.80
CA LYS A 93 -2.39 20.35 -14.53
C LYS A 93 -3.18 20.19 -13.22
N ASN A 94 -3.17 19.02 -12.58
CA ASN A 94 -4.05 18.75 -11.45
C ASN A 94 -3.39 17.86 -10.38
N GLU A 95 -2.45 18.43 -9.62
CA GLU A 95 -1.50 17.69 -8.77
C GLU A 95 -2.17 16.87 -7.65
N GLU A 96 -3.32 17.28 -7.12
CA GLU A 96 -4.04 16.54 -6.07
C GLU A 96 -5.06 15.52 -6.59
N TYR A 97 -5.37 15.56 -7.89
CA TYR A 97 -6.32 14.64 -8.53
C TYR A 97 -5.72 13.24 -8.75
N ILE A 98 -4.42 13.18 -9.00
CA ILE A 98 -3.71 11.95 -9.36
C ILE A 98 -3.09 11.35 -8.11
N LEU A 99 -3.36 10.07 -7.89
CA LEU A 99 -2.82 9.29 -6.79
C LEU A 99 -1.91 8.19 -7.36
N PRO A 100 -0.59 8.42 -7.46
CA PRO A 100 0.33 7.40 -7.95
C PRO A 100 0.47 6.25 -6.96
N ALA A 101 0.28 5.03 -7.44
CA ALA A 101 0.44 3.81 -6.68
C ALA A 101 1.39 2.88 -7.45
N ARG A 102 2.57 2.61 -6.90
CA ARG A 102 3.70 2.03 -7.64
C ARG A 102 3.91 0.56 -7.29
N PHE A 103 3.89 -0.31 -8.30
CA PHE A 103 4.34 -1.70 -8.21
C PHE A 103 5.86 -1.84 -8.39
N ASP A 104 6.52 -0.83 -8.94
CA ASP A 104 7.96 -0.80 -9.19
C ASP A 104 8.48 0.66 -9.25
N SER A 105 9.76 0.81 -9.62
CA SER A 105 10.40 2.12 -9.78
C SER A 105 10.17 2.74 -11.17
N THR A 106 9.24 2.22 -11.99
CA THR A 106 9.03 2.72 -13.35
C THR A 106 8.61 4.19 -13.33
N GLU A 107 9.28 5.00 -14.16
CA GLU A 107 8.95 6.41 -14.32
C GLU A 107 7.88 6.60 -15.38
N ILE A 108 6.92 7.48 -15.08
CA ILE A 108 5.82 7.83 -15.98
C ILE A 108 5.96 9.32 -16.35
N PRO A 109 6.13 9.65 -17.64
CA PRO A 109 6.16 11.05 -18.07
C PRO A 109 4.93 11.82 -17.59
N GLY A 110 5.13 13.05 -17.10
CA GLY A 110 4.03 13.86 -16.57
C GLY A 110 3.62 13.59 -15.13
N VAL A 111 4.05 12.47 -14.52
CA VAL A 111 4.03 12.30 -13.06
C VAL A 111 5.36 12.80 -12.52
N ARG A 112 5.38 13.99 -11.90
CA ARG A 112 6.63 14.56 -11.37
C ARG A 112 7.19 13.68 -10.25
N SER A 113 8.51 13.59 -10.16
CA SER A 113 9.21 12.85 -9.09
C SER A 113 8.93 13.41 -7.68
N THR A 114 8.47 14.65 -7.59
CA THR A 114 8.07 15.32 -6.34
C THR A 114 6.66 14.96 -5.87
N VAL A 115 5.85 14.27 -6.69
CA VAL A 115 4.50 13.84 -6.29
C VAL A 115 4.62 12.66 -5.33
N GLY A 116 4.01 12.79 -4.15
CA GLY A 116 3.93 11.71 -3.17
C GLY A 116 3.22 10.48 -3.76
N TYR A 117 3.78 9.29 -3.56
CA TYR A 117 3.24 8.05 -4.09
C TYR A 117 3.09 7.01 -2.98
N ILE A 118 2.24 6.02 -3.22
CA ILE A 118 2.13 4.83 -2.38
C ILE A 118 2.91 3.68 -3.02
N ASN A 119 3.79 3.04 -2.25
CA ASN A 119 4.51 1.85 -2.69
C ASN A 119 3.65 0.60 -2.45
N LEU A 120 3.22 -0.05 -3.52
CA LEU A 120 2.35 -1.24 -3.47
C LEU A 120 3.13 -2.53 -3.22
N LEU A 121 4.48 -2.53 -3.30
CA LEU A 121 5.30 -3.71 -3.01
C LEU A 121 5.13 -4.24 -1.58
N GLU A 122 4.70 -3.36 -0.67
CA GLU A 122 4.59 -3.64 0.77
C GLU A 122 3.14 -3.66 1.25
N LEU A 123 2.17 -3.47 0.35
CA LEU A 123 0.75 -3.32 0.71
C LEU A 123 -0.10 -4.40 0.05
N THR A 124 -0.94 -5.05 0.83
CA THR A 124 -2.02 -5.87 0.28
C THR A 124 -3.10 -4.99 -0.36
N PRO A 125 -3.93 -5.54 -1.27
CA PRO A 125 -5.06 -4.82 -1.84
C PRO A 125 -5.97 -4.18 -0.79
N GLN A 126 -6.21 -4.86 0.33
CA GLN A 126 -7.05 -4.36 1.42
C GLN A 126 -6.41 -3.20 2.17
N GLN A 127 -5.09 -3.28 2.43
CA GLN A 127 -4.37 -2.17 3.06
C GLN A 127 -4.36 -0.94 2.16
N PHE A 128 -4.14 -1.14 0.86
CA PHE A 128 -4.20 -0.04 -0.09
C PHE A 128 -5.63 0.53 -0.21
N ALA A 129 -6.66 -0.32 -0.23
CA ALA A 129 -8.05 0.13 -0.18
C ALA A 129 -8.33 0.97 1.08
N GLN A 130 -7.78 0.60 2.25
CA GLN A 130 -7.93 1.41 3.46
C GLN A 130 -7.29 2.79 3.32
N ILE A 131 -6.11 2.87 2.71
CA ILE A 131 -5.45 4.16 2.42
C ILE A 131 -6.35 5.03 1.52
N LEU A 132 -6.97 4.44 0.49
CA LEU A 132 -7.89 5.14 -0.38
C LEU A 132 -9.16 5.60 0.38
N ILE A 133 -9.71 4.77 1.27
CA ILE A 133 -10.83 5.14 2.14
C ILE A 133 -10.47 6.36 3.00
N GLU A 134 -9.30 6.36 3.64
CA GLU A 134 -8.86 7.50 4.45
C GLU A 134 -8.63 8.75 3.59
N LYS A 135 -8.03 8.62 2.40
CA LYS A 135 -7.86 9.73 1.45
C LYS A 135 -9.21 10.34 1.06
N LEU A 136 -10.22 9.50 0.82
CA LEU A 136 -11.57 9.94 0.48
C LEU A 136 -12.22 10.69 1.65
N LYS A 137 -12.09 10.19 2.88
CA LYS A 137 -12.62 10.85 4.10
C LYS A 137 -12.05 12.24 4.29
N ILE A 138 -10.72 12.39 4.17
CA ILE A 138 -10.05 13.69 4.26
C ILE A 138 -10.60 14.66 3.22
N ALA A 139 -10.77 14.19 1.98
CA ALA A 139 -11.33 15.02 0.92
C ALA A 139 -12.79 15.45 1.19
N HIS A 140 -13.59 14.61 1.87
CA HIS A 140 -14.95 14.97 2.27
C HIS A 140 -14.98 15.95 3.45
N SER A 141 -14.05 15.85 4.41
CA SER A 141 -13.95 16.82 5.50
C SER A 141 -13.52 18.20 4.98
N ASP A 142 -12.59 18.26 4.04
CA ASP A 142 -12.12 19.52 3.45
C ASP A 142 -13.23 20.22 2.62
N ALA A 143 -14.18 19.44 2.07
CA ALA A 143 -15.32 19.98 1.34
C ALA A 143 -16.43 20.55 2.26
N LEU A 144 -16.46 20.15 3.53
CA LEU A 144 -17.41 20.64 4.54
C LEU A 144 -16.90 21.87 5.30
N ASP A 145 -15.62 22.21 5.16
CA ASP A 145 -14.97 23.33 5.87
C ASP A 145 -14.81 24.58 4.99
N VAL A 146 -15.91 25.02 4.36
CA VAL A 146 -15.98 26.34 3.69
C VAL A 146 -16.37 27.41 4.74
N PRO A 147 -15.69 28.57 4.79
CA PRO A 147 -15.71 29.46 5.95
C PRO A 147 -17.10 30.07 6.21
N LYS A 148 -17.52 30.10 7.48
CA LYS A 148 -18.57 31.03 7.93
C LYS A 148 -18.13 32.45 7.58
N SER A 149 -18.75 33.02 6.54
CA SER A 149 -18.71 34.43 6.25
C SER A 149 -19.10 35.23 7.48
N ILE A 150 -18.18 35.99 8.05
CA ILE A 150 -18.54 37.07 8.97
C ILE A 150 -18.98 38.26 8.09
N PRO A 151 -20.21 38.79 8.25
CA PRO A 151 -20.64 39.98 7.53
C PRO A 151 -19.88 41.22 8.02
N LYS A 152 -19.55 42.11 7.08
CA LYS A 152 -18.97 43.44 7.35
C LYS A 152 -19.98 44.39 8.00
N ALA A 153 -19.61 45.00 9.14
CA ALA A 153 -19.97 46.38 9.55
C ALA A 153 -19.07 46.79 10.75
N SER A 154 -18.04 47.61 10.54
CA SER A 154 -17.98 49.07 10.75
C SER A 154 -17.85 49.58 12.21
N ARG A 155 -16.68 50.18 12.47
CA ARG A 155 -16.42 51.46 13.17
C ARG A 155 -16.20 51.49 14.71
N ALA A 156 -14.94 51.84 15.03
CA ALA A 156 -14.43 52.80 16.04
C ALA A 156 -14.09 52.40 17.50
N LYS A 157 -12.77 52.58 17.77
CA LYS A 157 -12.08 53.28 18.89
C LYS A 157 -12.04 52.67 20.30
N GLY A 158 -10.82 52.59 20.84
CA GLY A 158 -10.56 52.62 22.28
C GLY A 158 -9.32 51.80 22.70
N ALA A 159 -8.23 52.48 23.04
CA ALA A 159 -6.99 51.91 23.56
C ALA A 159 -7.12 51.47 25.03
N VAL A 160 -6.26 50.55 25.50
CA VAL A 160 -5.40 50.65 26.70
C VAL A 160 -4.69 49.30 26.97
N LYS A 161 -3.39 49.38 27.29
CA LYS A 161 -2.47 48.29 27.67
C LYS A 161 -2.72 47.81 29.11
N VAL A 162 -2.30 46.58 29.44
CA VAL A 162 -1.15 46.25 30.33
C VAL A 162 -1.11 44.76 30.73
N SER A 163 0.06 44.18 30.43
CA SER A 163 0.87 43.04 30.93
C SER A 163 0.35 41.82 31.73
N ASP A 164 0.97 40.69 31.36
CA ASP A 164 1.35 39.47 32.10
C ASP A 164 0.22 38.60 32.69
N VAL A 165 0.10 37.30 32.41
CA VAL A 165 1.03 36.21 32.77
C VAL A 165 0.73 34.94 31.93
N ASN A 166 1.80 34.37 31.34
CA ASN A 166 2.08 32.95 31.05
C ASN A 166 1.11 32.07 30.23
N LYS A 167 1.54 31.71 29.00
CA LYS A 167 1.00 30.58 28.22
C LYS A 167 2.16 29.79 27.57
N PRO A 168 2.20 28.45 27.66
CA PRO A 168 3.33 27.65 27.18
C PRO A 168 3.42 27.59 25.65
N LYS A 169 4.66 27.59 25.14
CA LYS A 169 5.02 27.57 23.70
C LYS A 169 4.83 26.17 23.08
N PRO A 170 4.27 26.04 21.87
CA PRO A 170 4.30 24.80 21.11
C PRO A 170 5.72 24.50 20.59
N HIS A 171 6.12 23.24 20.73
CA HIS A 171 7.44 22.75 20.31
C HIS A 171 7.56 22.76 18.78
N GLN A 172 8.58 23.45 18.28
CA GLN A 172 8.98 23.48 16.89
C GLN A 172 9.87 22.24 16.63
N MET A 173 9.43 21.29 15.80
CA MET A 173 10.31 20.22 15.32
C MET A 173 11.22 20.78 14.22
N THR A 174 12.47 21.03 14.60
CA THR A 174 13.57 21.39 13.70
C THR A 174 13.99 20.18 12.87
N ILE A 175 13.95 20.30 11.55
CA ILE A 175 14.60 19.37 10.62
C ILE A 175 16.10 19.62 10.70
N VAL A 176 16.84 18.66 11.27
CA VAL A 176 18.31 18.65 11.22
C VAL A 176 18.73 17.92 9.94
N GLN A 177 19.34 18.64 9.00
CA GLN A 177 20.19 18.03 7.97
C GLN A 177 21.51 17.64 8.63
N GLN A 178 21.85 16.34 8.62
CA GLN A 178 23.24 15.91 8.70
C GLN A 178 23.47 14.73 7.76
N GLY A 179 24.31 14.97 6.76
CA GLY A 179 25.08 13.92 6.11
C GLY A 179 26.11 13.38 7.10
N GLY A 180 26.18 12.06 7.19
CA GLY A 180 27.19 11.32 7.94
C GLY A 180 27.16 9.87 7.47
N ALA A 181 28.29 9.38 6.97
CA ALA A 181 28.45 8.01 6.54
C ALA A 181 28.17 7.05 7.71
N LEU A 182 27.15 6.20 7.59
CA LEU A 182 26.82 5.20 8.60
C LEU A 182 27.65 3.94 8.36
N ASP A 183 28.53 3.69 9.34
CA ASP A 183 29.23 2.43 9.57
C ASP A 183 28.27 1.23 9.54
N SER A 184 28.65 0.22 8.79
CA SER A 184 27.94 -1.04 8.64
C SER A 184 28.23 -1.97 9.83
N SER A 185 27.65 -1.74 11.01
CA SER A 185 27.69 -2.78 12.06
C SER A 185 26.50 -2.78 13.04
N LYS A 186 25.86 -3.96 13.13
CA LYS A 186 24.79 -4.44 14.05
C LYS A 186 23.34 -3.92 13.86
N ASP A 187 22.59 -4.73 13.12
CA ASP A 187 21.11 -4.73 13.06
C ASP A 187 20.49 -4.99 14.45
N SER A 188 19.92 -3.95 15.07
CA SER A 188 19.35 -3.94 16.43
C SER A 188 17.98 -4.63 16.58
N ARG A 189 17.38 -5.10 15.48
CA ARG A 189 16.05 -5.74 15.50
C ARG A 189 16.12 -7.17 16.05
N PRO A 190 15.07 -7.66 16.74
CA PRO A 190 15.08 -8.98 17.33
C PRO A 190 15.28 -10.06 16.26
N LYS A 191 16.08 -11.08 16.61
CA LYS A 191 16.40 -12.18 15.71
C LYS A 191 15.19 -13.08 15.45
N THR A 192 14.29 -13.18 16.42
CA THR A 192 13.10 -14.04 16.38
C THR A 192 11.82 -13.23 16.53
N LYS A 193 10.73 -13.73 15.95
CA LYS A 193 9.37 -13.20 16.17
C LYS A 193 8.36 -14.35 16.12
N THR A 194 7.37 -14.31 17.00
CA THR A 194 6.29 -15.30 17.05
C THR A 194 4.96 -14.57 16.92
N VAL A 195 4.07 -15.10 16.10
CA VAL A 195 2.73 -14.54 15.83
C VAL A 195 1.73 -15.68 15.70
N ASN A 196 0.43 -15.37 15.71
CA ASN A 196 -0.59 -16.35 15.40
C ASN A 196 -0.50 -16.78 13.93
N LEU A 197 -0.80 -18.04 13.63
CA LEU A 197 -0.85 -18.57 12.27
C LEU A 197 -2.19 -18.18 11.62
N THR A 198 -2.37 -16.88 11.42
CA THR A 198 -3.51 -16.25 10.74
C THR A 198 -2.97 -15.25 9.71
N LEU A 199 -3.79 -14.83 8.74
CA LEU A 199 -3.38 -13.81 7.75
C LEU A 199 -2.88 -12.52 8.41
N GLU A 200 -3.55 -12.09 9.48
CA GLU A 200 -3.17 -10.92 10.28
C GLU A 200 -1.88 -11.17 11.09
N GLY A 201 -1.73 -12.33 11.72
CA GLY A 201 -0.53 -12.62 12.50
C GLY A 201 0.71 -12.66 11.62
N ILE A 202 0.65 -13.36 10.48
CA ILE A 202 1.81 -13.51 9.59
C ILE A 202 2.19 -12.21 8.87
N SER A 203 1.30 -11.21 8.75
CA SER A 203 1.61 -9.90 8.17
C SER A 203 2.58 -9.09 9.03
N GLN A 204 2.62 -9.37 10.34
CA GLN A 204 3.53 -8.71 11.28
C GLN A 204 4.95 -9.27 11.23
N LEU A 205 5.22 -10.32 10.46
CA LEU A 205 6.53 -10.96 10.38
C LEU A 205 7.54 -10.14 9.57
N PHE A 206 8.79 -10.16 10.00
CA PHE A 206 9.89 -9.53 9.26
C PHE A 206 10.07 -10.17 7.88
N ASN A 207 10.28 -9.35 6.86
CA ASN A 207 10.48 -9.80 5.47
C ASN A 207 11.84 -9.37 4.89
N ASP A 208 12.70 -8.77 5.71
CA ASP A 208 13.92 -8.08 5.30
C ASP A 208 15.14 -9.00 5.15
N LYS A 209 15.07 -10.21 5.72
CA LYS A 209 16.10 -11.25 5.67
C LYS A 209 15.48 -12.62 5.35
N PRO A 210 16.27 -13.59 4.85
CA PRO A 210 15.84 -14.98 4.85
C PRO A 210 15.53 -15.45 6.27
N VAL A 211 14.53 -16.31 6.41
CA VAL A 211 14.12 -16.83 7.72
C VAL A 211 14.00 -18.34 7.71
N VAL A 212 14.28 -18.94 8.86
CA VAL A 212 13.73 -20.27 9.21
C VAL A 212 12.44 -20.03 9.96
N TYR A 213 11.37 -20.72 9.62
CA TYR A 213 10.10 -20.62 10.34
C TYR A 213 9.63 -21.98 10.84
N LYS A 214 8.94 -21.97 11.98
CA LYS A 214 8.31 -23.13 12.61
C LYS A 214 6.83 -22.87 12.77
N ILE A 215 5.99 -23.79 12.32
CA ILE A 215 4.56 -23.80 12.64
C ILE A 215 4.37 -24.65 13.89
N LEU A 216 3.73 -24.08 14.90
CA LEU A 216 3.59 -24.66 16.23
C LEU A 216 2.13 -25.06 16.48
N THR A 217 1.93 -26.18 17.17
CA THR A 217 0.63 -26.56 17.72
C THR A 217 0.27 -25.70 18.93
N GLU A 218 -0.95 -25.85 19.44
CA GLU A 218 -1.41 -25.17 20.66
C GLU A 218 -0.53 -25.45 21.88
N GLY A 219 -0.11 -26.71 22.07
CA GLY A 219 0.87 -27.10 23.09
C GLY A 219 2.32 -26.71 22.78
N GLY A 220 2.57 -25.85 21.79
CA GLY A 220 3.91 -25.35 21.44
C GLY A 220 4.82 -26.33 20.69
N LYS A 221 4.31 -27.51 20.29
CA LYS A 221 5.10 -28.52 19.57
C LYS A 221 5.38 -28.05 18.15
N ASN A 222 6.61 -28.22 17.68
CA ASN A 222 7.00 -27.97 16.29
C ASN A 222 6.32 -28.97 15.34
N ASN A 223 5.36 -28.49 14.55
CA ASN A 223 4.58 -29.31 13.64
C ASN A 223 5.13 -29.28 12.20
N TYR A 224 5.82 -28.19 11.84
CA TYR A 224 6.49 -28.03 10.56
C TYR A 224 7.63 -27.01 10.65
N THR A 225 8.71 -27.24 9.93
CA THR A 225 9.82 -26.30 9.75
C THR A 225 10.06 -26.03 8.27
N GLY A 226 10.18 -24.75 7.91
CA GLY A 226 10.43 -24.32 6.55
C GLY A 226 11.43 -23.17 6.47
N VAL A 227 11.73 -22.76 5.24
CA VAL A 227 12.59 -21.62 4.94
C VAL A 227 11.86 -20.69 4.00
N ALA A 228 11.94 -19.38 4.26
CA ALA A 228 11.46 -18.37 3.33
C ALA A 228 12.59 -17.42 2.92
N LYS A 229 12.62 -17.04 1.64
CA LYS A 229 13.57 -16.05 1.12
C LYS A 229 13.20 -14.66 1.62
N LYS A 230 14.19 -13.75 1.64
CA LYS A 230 13.95 -12.30 1.79
C LYS A 230 12.87 -11.86 0.82
N GLY A 231 11.94 -11.00 1.27
CA GLY A 231 10.82 -10.52 0.46
C GLY A 231 9.68 -11.54 0.28
N LYS A 232 9.84 -12.81 0.70
CA LYS A 232 8.86 -13.88 0.48
C LYS A 232 8.37 -14.55 1.76
N VAL A 233 8.65 -14.00 2.95
CA VAL A 233 8.26 -14.59 4.24
C VAL A 233 6.74 -14.75 4.35
N TYR A 234 5.98 -13.69 4.10
CA TYR A 234 4.52 -13.70 4.12
C TYR A 234 3.95 -14.73 3.13
N THR A 235 4.23 -14.57 1.83
CA THR A 235 3.70 -15.46 0.77
C THR A 235 4.10 -16.93 0.94
N THR A 236 5.24 -17.21 1.57
CA THR A 236 5.68 -18.60 1.83
C THR A 236 4.90 -19.21 2.98
N ILE A 237 4.72 -18.47 4.08
CA ILE A 237 3.99 -18.97 5.26
C ILE A 237 2.48 -19.02 4.99
N GLN A 238 1.94 -18.07 4.21
CA GLN A 238 0.52 -18.03 3.81
C GLN A 238 0.07 -19.33 3.12
N LYS A 239 0.95 -20.00 2.36
CA LYS A 239 0.65 -21.29 1.71
C LYS A 239 0.29 -22.41 2.69
N HIS A 240 0.63 -22.24 3.97
CA HIS A 240 0.35 -23.19 5.04
C HIS A 240 -0.91 -22.88 5.85
N LEU A 241 -1.61 -21.77 5.57
CA LEU A 241 -2.92 -21.49 6.15
C LEU A 241 -3.98 -22.45 5.58
N GLN A 242 -5.16 -22.54 6.23
CA GLN A 242 -6.23 -23.47 5.84
C GLN A 242 -6.67 -23.33 4.38
N SER A 243 -6.66 -22.12 3.83
CA SER A 243 -6.97 -21.83 2.43
C SER A 243 -5.75 -21.97 1.49
N GLY A 244 -4.58 -22.32 2.03
CA GLY A 244 -3.33 -22.41 1.30
C GLY A 244 -3.09 -23.77 0.66
N LYS A 245 -2.36 -23.79 -0.45
CA LYS A 245 -2.06 -24.99 -1.25
C LYS A 245 -1.38 -26.12 -0.45
N ASN A 246 -0.64 -25.79 0.61
CA ASN A 246 0.12 -26.74 1.43
C ASN A 246 -0.21 -26.57 2.91
N TYR A 247 -1.50 -26.63 3.25
CA TYR A 247 -1.97 -26.47 4.63
C TYR A 247 -1.16 -27.29 5.64
N VAL A 248 -0.78 -26.66 6.75
CA VAL A 248 -0.16 -27.31 7.91
C VAL A 248 -0.92 -26.86 9.15
N PRO A 249 -1.50 -27.80 9.93
CA PRO A 249 -2.16 -27.47 11.18
C PRO A 249 -1.22 -26.79 12.18
N GLY A 250 -1.66 -25.70 12.80
CA GLY A 250 -0.93 -24.99 13.84
C GLY A 250 -1.65 -23.71 14.25
N CYS A 251 -1.34 -23.19 15.44
CA CYS A 251 -1.94 -21.96 15.95
C CYS A 251 -0.97 -20.78 15.91
N LYS A 252 0.34 -21.03 15.88
CA LYS A 252 1.39 -20.01 15.88
C LYS A 252 2.46 -20.31 14.85
N VAL A 253 3.12 -19.26 14.36
CA VAL A 253 4.36 -19.37 13.59
C VAL A 253 5.45 -18.55 14.26
N GLN A 254 6.61 -19.18 14.41
CA GLN A 254 7.83 -18.54 14.90
C GLN A 254 8.83 -18.44 13.77
N ILE A 255 9.38 -17.25 13.52
CA ILE A 255 10.47 -17.04 12.57
C ILE A 255 11.77 -16.76 13.32
N GLU A 256 12.90 -17.14 12.71
CA GLU A 256 14.25 -16.72 13.06
C GLU A 256 14.94 -16.17 11.81
N ARG A 257 15.38 -14.93 11.88
CA ARG A 257 16.12 -14.23 10.82
C ARG A 257 17.53 -14.78 10.71
N MET A 258 17.98 -14.97 9.48
CA MET A 258 19.27 -15.57 9.13
C MET A 258 20.09 -14.60 8.28
N SER A 259 21.41 -14.73 8.31
CA SER A 259 22.30 -13.88 7.50
C SER A 259 22.21 -14.20 6.02
N SER A 260 21.93 -15.47 5.66
CA SER A 260 21.81 -15.93 4.28
C SER A 260 20.76 -17.03 4.12
N ILE A 261 20.33 -17.25 2.88
CA ILE A 261 19.40 -18.35 2.54
C ILE A 261 20.04 -19.72 2.77
N GLN A 262 21.35 -19.85 2.55
CA GLN A 262 22.11 -21.08 2.77
C GLN A 262 22.16 -21.43 4.26
N GLU A 263 22.42 -20.43 5.12
CA GLU A 263 22.39 -20.60 6.58
C GLU A 263 21.00 -21.05 7.05
N ALA A 264 19.94 -20.43 6.51
CA ALA A 264 18.56 -20.81 6.81
C ALA A 264 18.26 -22.26 6.39
N GLN A 265 18.69 -22.68 5.20
CA GLN A 265 18.52 -24.06 4.71
C GLN A 265 19.27 -25.07 5.57
N GLN A 266 20.53 -24.81 5.94
CA GLN A 266 21.30 -25.69 6.81
C GLN A 266 20.65 -25.83 8.18
N LYS A 267 20.21 -24.71 8.78
CA LYS A 267 19.53 -24.72 10.07
C LYS A 267 18.19 -25.45 10.03
N ALA A 268 17.38 -25.24 9.00
CA ALA A 268 16.13 -25.97 8.81
C ALA A 268 16.38 -27.49 8.69
N LYS A 269 17.37 -27.92 7.90
CA LYS A 269 17.77 -29.34 7.81
C LYS A 269 18.12 -29.93 9.18
N ARG A 270 18.92 -29.24 10.00
CA ARG A 270 19.27 -29.67 11.37
C ARG A 270 18.03 -29.81 12.27
N ILE A 271 17.11 -28.83 12.22
CA ILE A 271 15.86 -28.86 13.00
C ILE A 271 14.98 -30.03 12.57
N ILE A 272 14.81 -30.25 11.26
CA ILE A 272 13.99 -31.34 10.74
C ILE A 272 14.59 -32.70 11.13
N LYS A 273 15.90 -32.88 11.01
CA LYS A 273 16.60 -34.12 11.41
C LYS A 273 16.43 -34.41 12.91
N ARG A 274 16.56 -33.39 13.77
CA ARG A 274 16.49 -33.53 15.24
C ARG A 274 15.06 -33.69 15.76
N SER A 275 14.14 -32.84 15.31
CA SER A 275 12.79 -32.73 15.88
C SER A 275 11.71 -33.50 15.11
N ARG A 276 12.03 -33.97 13.90
CA ARG A 276 11.15 -34.73 12.99
C ARG A 276 9.69 -34.20 12.99
N PRO A 277 9.46 -32.94 12.60
CA PRO A 277 8.12 -32.36 12.64
C PRO A 277 7.17 -33.14 11.74
N LYS A 278 5.94 -33.37 12.22
CA LYS A 278 4.96 -34.29 11.60
C LYS A 278 4.71 -34.00 10.11
N TYR A 279 4.71 -32.74 9.71
CA TYR A 279 4.36 -32.32 8.34
C TYR A 279 5.58 -32.06 7.44
N ASN A 280 6.80 -32.33 7.91
CA ASN A 280 7.97 -32.36 7.05
C ASN A 280 8.16 -33.76 6.46
N LYS A 281 8.46 -33.85 5.15
CA LYS A 281 8.89 -35.11 4.55
C LYS A 281 10.20 -35.58 5.22
N PRO A 282 10.41 -36.90 5.40
CA PRO A 282 11.68 -37.43 5.88
C PRO A 282 12.80 -36.95 4.95
N ILE A 283 13.86 -36.37 5.52
CA ILE A 283 15.07 -36.07 4.77
C ILE A 283 15.76 -37.43 4.56
N LYS A 284 15.81 -37.89 3.30
CA LYS A 284 16.62 -39.05 2.90
C LYS A 284 18.09 -38.77 3.16
#